data_AF-A0A151E0C1-F1
#
_entry.id   AF-A0A151E0C1-F1
#
_cell.length_a   1.000
_cell.length_b   1.000
_cell.length_c   1.000
_cell.angle_alpha   90.00
_cell.angle_beta   90.00
_cell.angle_gamma   90.00
#
_symmetry.space_group_name_H-M   'P 1'
#
loop_
_entity.id
_entity.type
_entity.pdbx_description
1 polymer ?
#
loop_
_entity_poly.entity_id
_entity_poly.type
_entity_poly.pdbx_seq_one_letter_code
_entity_poly.pdbx_strand_id
1 'polypeptide(L)'
;MKHIFSFISMLVFSFISYSQTIISGNVSGVWTLSGSPYIVVEDITLNEDLTIEPGVRVQFQAGGWSFAINGGKLIARGTITDSIYFEPIQGETAGLWQGIVADNNSGSDTLEYCVIRYAVRGMEVKASANNPRPPVVMKRSEIYGSFDIGALSHVYTGAATAAVAQLFMYDCKIHHNSSHGVWLNDTVVGSGNAVAELVRCQIYNNGGAGLYQRNNTHAYIYNCTITGNASDGLNSSSDTKVTNSIVAYNGGYGINDENNHPAFEPEDIIYNNVWGNQVGRYNNFSAPNFGYPATINANGDSCDFNFNIYLDPVFVDSAYNDFNLDRLSPAIDAGTTIVGGEIIFDPDSTVPDMGALFYNQNPTEIFFYTNTVLRNFILSQNYPNPFNPATRIKYSIGSEQGVLLKIYDLLGKEIATLVNEEKLPGAYTVEFNASKLTSGIYLYQLQAGGFSQTKKMILMR
;
A
#
# COMPACT_ATOMS: atom_id res chain seq x y z
N MET A 1 -2.18 80.35 20.66
CA MET A 1 -1.29 79.19 20.88
C MET A 1 -2.14 77.94 20.86
N LYS A 2 -1.67 76.91 20.13
CA LYS A 2 -2.46 75.82 19.55
C LYS A 2 -3.00 74.83 20.61
N HIS A 3 -4.26 74.42 20.43
CA HIS A 3 -4.83 73.23 21.06
C HIS A 3 -4.28 71.97 20.36
N ILE A 4 -3.77 71.01 21.12
CA ILE A 4 -3.36 69.70 20.63
C ILE A 4 -4.48 68.72 20.99
N PHE A 5 -5.19 68.22 19.97
CA PHE A 5 -6.04 67.04 20.07
C PHE A 5 -5.18 65.80 19.85
N SER A 6 -5.18 64.89 20.81
CA SER A 6 -4.61 63.54 20.66
C SER A 6 -5.64 62.64 19.98
N PHE A 7 -5.35 62.17 18.77
CA PHE A 7 -6.12 61.14 18.08
C PHE A 7 -5.51 59.78 18.42
N ILE A 8 -6.17 59.01 19.28
CA ILE A 8 -5.87 57.59 19.46
C ILE A 8 -6.53 56.85 18.30
N SER A 9 -5.71 56.41 17.35
CA SER A 9 -6.12 55.50 16.27
C SER A 9 -6.35 54.11 16.86
N MET A 10 -7.60 53.74 17.08
CA MET A 10 -8.01 52.39 17.47
C MET A 10 -7.93 51.49 16.23
N LEU A 11 -6.85 50.72 16.12
CA LEU A 11 -6.68 49.66 15.11
C LEU A 11 -7.68 48.54 15.43
N VAL A 12 -8.79 48.50 14.69
CA VAL A 12 -9.75 47.39 14.75
C VAL A 12 -9.13 46.23 13.98
N PHE A 13 -8.55 45.26 14.70
CA PHE A 13 -8.31 43.95 14.13
C PHE A 13 -9.66 43.27 13.93
N SER A 14 -10.10 43.20 12.67
CA SER A 14 -11.19 42.31 12.28
C SER A 14 -10.70 40.87 12.44
N PHE A 15 -10.97 40.26 13.58
CA PHE A 15 -10.86 38.82 13.71
C PHE A 15 -11.92 38.21 12.78
N ILE A 16 -11.46 37.54 11.73
CA ILE A 16 -12.32 36.63 10.98
C ILE A 16 -12.63 35.50 11.95
N SER A 17 -13.84 35.52 12.51
CA SER A 17 -14.38 34.40 13.29
C SER A 17 -14.59 33.24 12.32
N TYR A 18 -13.67 32.29 12.28
CA TYR A 18 -13.97 30.99 11.69
C TYR A 18 -15.10 30.36 12.52
N SER A 19 -16.16 29.91 11.86
CA SER A 19 -17.26 29.21 12.52
C SER A 19 -16.75 27.82 12.91
N GLN A 20 -16.30 27.66 14.16
CA GLN A 20 -16.02 26.33 14.70
C GLN A 20 -17.33 25.53 14.77
N THR A 21 -17.31 24.28 14.31
CA THR A 21 -18.47 23.38 14.37
C THR A 21 -18.21 22.32 15.43
N ILE A 22 -19.00 22.27 16.50
CA ILE A 22 -18.89 21.22 17.51
C ILE A 22 -19.63 19.97 17.00
N ILE A 23 -18.98 18.80 17.07
CA ILE A 23 -19.50 17.52 16.57
C ILE A 23 -19.40 16.44 17.64
N SER A 24 -20.44 15.61 17.75
CA SER A 24 -20.49 14.38 18.55
C SER A 24 -21.53 13.42 17.97
N GLY A 25 -21.43 12.13 18.31
CA GLY A 25 -22.42 11.13 17.96
C GLY A 25 -22.47 10.80 16.46
N ASN A 26 -23.67 10.59 15.92
CA ASN A 26 -23.83 10.21 14.52
C ASN A 26 -23.56 11.39 13.59
N VAL A 27 -22.73 11.18 12.56
CA VAL A 27 -22.36 12.20 11.58
C VAL A 27 -22.65 11.72 10.16
N SER A 28 -22.96 12.64 9.25
CA SER A 28 -23.14 12.40 7.82
C SER A 28 -23.13 13.72 7.03
N GLY A 29 -23.25 13.62 5.70
CA GLY A 29 -23.44 14.77 4.82
C GLY A 29 -22.15 15.32 4.22
N VAL A 30 -22.01 16.65 4.19
CA VAL A 30 -20.82 17.32 3.62
C VAL A 30 -20.22 18.25 4.67
N TRP A 31 -18.94 18.05 4.98
CA TRP A 31 -18.16 18.95 5.80
C TRP A 31 -17.37 19.89 4.89
N THR A 32 -17.64 21.19 5.04
CA THR A 32 -17.11 22.24 4.16
C THR A 32 -16.09 23.10 4.90
N LEU A 33 -15.26 23.82 4.15
CA LEU A 33 -14.28 24.74 4.74
C LEU A 33 -14.94 25.81 5.64
N SER A 34 -16.19 26.18 5.36
CA SER A 34 -16.94 27.18 6.15
C SER A 34 -17.27 26.72 7.57
N GLY A 35 -17.36 25.41 7.81
CA GLY A 35 -17.57 24.81 9.13
C GLY A 35 -16.28 24.38 9.83
N SER A 36 -15.13 24.57 9.18
CA SER A 36 -13.81 24.21 9.71
C SER A 36 -13.33 25.24 10.76
N PRO A 37 -12.75 24.82 11.89
CA PRO A 37 -12.50 23.43 12.27
C PRO A 37 -13.76 22.75 12.81
N TYR A 38 -13.89 21.47 12.50
CA TYR A 38 -14.86 20.56 13.11
C TYR A 38 -14.25 20.00 14.40
N ILE A 39 -14.81 20.36 15.55
CA ILE A 39 -14.31 20.02 16.87
C ILE A 39 -15.08 18.82 17.42
N VAL A 40 -14.40 17.68 17.52
CA VAL A 40 -14.94 16.42 18.03
C VAL A 40 -14.76 16.38 19.54
N VAL A 41 -15.88 16.32 20.28
CA VAL A 41 -15.91 16.40 21.76
C VAL A 41 -16.33 15.09 22.43
N GLU A 42 -16.82 14.13 21.66
CA GLU A 42 -17.17 12.76 22.06
C GLU A 42 -16.92 11.83 20.86
N ASP A 43 -17.11 10.52 21.01
CA ASP A 43 -17.06 9.59 19.89
C ASP A 43 -18.00 10.01 18.75
N ILE A 44 -17.52 9.88 17.52
CA ILE A 44 -18.33 10.09 16.31
C ILE A 44 -18.44 8.80 15.52
N THR A 45 -19.64 8.56 14.97
CA THR A 45 -19.93 7.36 14.18
C THR A 45 -20.56 7.74 12.85
N LEU A 46 -19.99 7.22 11.78
CA LEU A 46 -20.45 7.38 10.42
C LEU A 46 -21.40 6.23 10.04
N ASN A 47 -22.70 6.45 10.18
CA ASN A 47 -23.74 5.47 9.80
C ASN A 47 -24.26 5.70 8.37
N GLU A 48 -24.07 6.91 7.84
CA GLU A 48 -24.42 7.32 6.47
C GLU A 48 -23.21 8.02 5.84
N ASP A 49 -23.21 8.22 4.52
CA ASP A 49 -22.06 8.79 3.80
C ASP A 49 -21.66 10.18 4.32
N LEU A 50 -20.34 10.41 4.42
CA LEU A 50 -19.74 11.71 4.72
C LEU A 50 -18.71 12.06 3.67
N THR A 51 -18.86 13.25 3.09
CA THR A 51 -17.85 13.87 2.25
C THR A 51 -17.17 15.01 3.02
N ILE A 52 -15.84 15.06 2.99
CA ILE A 52 -15.05 16.14 3.59
C ILE A 52 -14.31 16.87 2.47
N GLU A 53 -14.55 18.17 2.36
CA GLU A 53 -13.96 19.04 1.34
C GLU A 53 -12.49 19.39 1.63
N PRO A 54 -11.72 19.80 0.60
CA PRO A 54 -10.34 20.26 0.79
C PRO A 54 -10.16 21.34 1.85
N GLY A 55 -9.04 21.29 2.56
CA GLY A 55 -8.65 22.26 3.60
C GLY A 55 -9.41 22.14 4.93
N VAL A 56 -10.36 21.22 5.07
CA VAL A 56 -11.07 20.99 6.34
C VAL A 56 -10.14 20.43 7.41
N ARG A 57 -10.26 20.95 8.63
CA ARG A 57 -9.59 20.41 9.82
C ARG A 57 -10.63 19.77 10.74
N VAL A 58 -10.39 18.51 11.07
CA VAL A 58 -11.15 17.71 12.05
C VAL A 58 -10.28 17.56 13.29
N GLN A 59 -10.67 18.23 14.37
CA GLN A 59 -9.86 18.35 15.57
C GLN A 59 -10.51 17.66 16.75
N PHE A 60 -9.78 16.79 17.43
CA PHE A 60 -10.29 15.99 18.54
C PHE A 60 -9.89 16.62 19.88
N GLN A 61 -10.87 16.87 20.74
CA GLN A 61 -10.61 17.24 22.12
C GLN A 61 -9.97 16.05 22.86
N ALA A 62 -9.02 16.31 23.77
CA ALA A 62 -8.48 15.28 24.66
C ALA A 62 -9.60 14.55 25.40
N GLY A 63 -9.71 13.26 25.14
CA GLY A 63 -10.72 12.38 25.74
C GLY A 63 -10.66 10.94 25.23
N GLY A 64 -9.79 10.64 24.27
CA GLY A 64 -9.71 9.30 23.68
C GLY A 64 -10.90 9.03 22.76
N TRP A 65 -11.40 10.05 22.07
CA TRP A 65 -12.51 9.96 21.13
C TRP A 65 -12.09 9.28 19.82
N SER A 66 -13.01 8.54 19.23
CA SER A 66 -12.82 7.80 17.98
C SER A 66 -13.59 8.42 16.82
N PHE A 67 -13.04 8.27 15.62
CA PHE A 67 -13.77 8.43 14.36
C PHE A 67 -14.11 7.05 13.83
N ALA A 68 -15.31 6.56 14.11
CA ALA A 68 -15.75 5.24 13.68
C ALA A 68 -16.51 5.30 12.36
N ILE A 69 -16.13 4.47 11.39
CA ILE A 69 -16.88 4.23 10.16
C ILE A 69 -17.63 2.91 10.32
N ASN A 70 -18.96 3.00 10.44
CA ASN A 70 -19.82 1.88 10.84
C ASN A 70 -21.16 1.90 10.09
N GLY A 71 -21.10 1.89 8.76
CA GLY A 71 -22.26 1.77 7.88
C GLY A 71 -22.16 2.62 6.61
N GLY A 72 -21.87 3.92 6.76
CA GLY A 72 -21.67 4.84 5.63
C GLY A 72 -20.25 4.84 5.11
N LYS A 73 -20.00 5.49 3.97
CA LYS A 73 -18.64 5.66 3.42
C LYS A 73 -18.04 7.03 3.72
N LEU A 74 -16.74 7.07 4.00
CA LEU A 74 -15.98 8.30 4.10
C LEU A 74 -15.34 8.65 2.75
N ILE A 75 -15.63 9.85 2.24
CA ILE A 75 -14.93 10.44 1.09
C ILE A 75 -14.25 11.74 1.57
N ALA A 76 -12.97 11.64 1.92
CA ALA A 76 -12.15 12.80 2.27
C ALA A 76 -11.14 13.03 1.14
N ARG A 77 -11.30 14.10 0.36
CA ARG A 77 -10.41 14.41 -0.78
C ARG A 77 -9.92 15.84 -0.68
N GLY A 78 -8.72 16.00 -0.12
CA GLY A 78 -7.98 17.26 -0.17
C GLY A 78 -7.31 17.49 -1.53
N THR A 79 -6.40 18.47 -1.55
CA THR A 79 -5.52 18.73 -2.69
C THR A 79 -4.09 18.88 -2.21
N ILE A 80 -3.13 18.96 -3.14
CA ILE A 80 -1.72 19.22 -2.81
C ILE A 80 -1.50 20.52 -2.02
N THR A 81 -2.38 21.52 -2.19
CA THR A 81 -2.33 22.80 -1.48
C THR A 81 -3.22 22.86 -0.25
N ASP A 82 -4.29 22.06 -0.23
CA ASP A 82 -5.37 22.13 0.75
C ASP A 82 -5.70 20.72 1.29
N SER A 83 -4.74 20.13 2.00
CA SER A 83 -4.92 18.83 2.66
C SER A 83 -6.01 18.87 3.73
N ILE A 84 -6.64 17.73 3.97
CA ILE A 84 -7.57 17.53 5.09
C ILE A 84 -6.80 17.03 6.31
N TYR A 85 -7.02 17.61 7.48
CA TYR A 85 -6.29 17.24 8.70
C TYR A 85 -7.20 16.55 9.71
N PHE A 86 -6.76 15.41 10.26
CA PHE A 86 -7.32 14.72 11.42
C PHE A 86 -6.28 14.72 12.54
N GLU A 87 -6.55 15.43 13.64
CA GLU A 87 -5.54 15.78 14.63
C GLU A 87 -6.15 16.13 15.99
N PRO A 88 -5.40 16.08 17.10
CA PRO A 88 -5.88 16.60 18.37
C PRO A 88 -5.89 18.14 18.40
N ILE A 89 -6.72 18.73 19.25
CA ILE A 89 -6.73 20.19 19.51
C ILE A 89 -5.47 20.62 20.25
N GLN A 90 -4.96 19.77 21.15
CA GLN A 90 -3.85 20.08 22.07
C GLN A 90 -2.46 19.99 21.40
N GLY A 91 -2.36 20.24 20.09
CA GLY A 91 -1.10 20.25 19.36
C GLY A 91 -0.49 18.85 19.16
N GLU A 92 0.83 18.74 19.20
CA GLU A 92 1.57 17.52 18.80
C GLU A 92 1.60 16.40 19.87
N THR A 93 0.61 16.37 20.76
CA THR A 93 0.54 15.36 21.81
C THR A 93 -0.15 14.11 21.30
N ALA A 94 0.62 13.02 21.14
CA ALA A 94 0.11 11.73 20.67
C ALA A 94 -0.87 11.07 21.65
N GLY A 95 -1.81 10.29 21.12
CA GLY A 95 -2.69 9.40 21.90
C GLY A 95 -3.90 10.09 22.55
N LEU A 96 -4.20 11.34 22.21
CA LEU A 96 -5.34 12.07 22.77
C LEU A 96 -6.70 11.70 22.14
N TRP A 97 -6.66 11.00 21.00
CA TRP A 97 -7.80 10.48 20.25
C TRP A 97 -7.43 9.13 19.62
N GLN A 98 -8.41 8.25 19.37
CA GLN A 98 -8.12 6.85 19.04
C GLN A 98 -7.58 6.65 17.62
N GLY A 99 -7.96 7.50 16.68
CA GLY A 99 -7.75 7.27 15.26
C GLY A 99 -9.03 7.21 14.44
N ILE A 100 -8.85 6.92 13.16
CA ILE A 100 -9.95 6.54 12.26
C ILE A 100 -10.08 5.02 12.27
N VAL A 101 -11.26 4.52 12.62
CA VAL A 101 -11.54 3.08 12.72
C VAL A 101 -12.61 2.73 11.70
N ALA A 102 -12.23 2.02 10.65
CA ALA A 102 -13.12 1.47 9.65
C ALA A 102 -13.53 0.04 10.01
N ASP A 103 -14.74 -0.15 10.54
CA ASP A 103 -15.24 -1.44 11.02
C ASP A 103 -16.30 -2.03 10.07
N ASN A 104 -17.40 -1.32 9.83
CA ASN A 104 -18.47 -1.74 8.91
C ASN A 104 -18.69 -0.67 7.85
N ASN A 105 -18.96 -1.06 6.61
CA ASN A 105 -19.22 -0.10 5.54
C ASN A 105 -20.09 -0.67 4.41
N SER A 106 -20.92 0.19 3.84
CA SER A 106 -21.69 -0.03 2.61
C SER A 106 -20.89 0.25 1.32
N GLY A 107 -19.69 0.85 1.40
CA GLY A 107 -18.84 1.21 0.26
C GLY A 107 -17.35 1.30 0.58
N SER A 108 -16.52 1.70 -0.39
CA SER A 108 -15.09 1.93 -0.20
C SER A 108 -14.81 3.33 0.36
N ASP A 109 -14.08 3.37 1.47
CA ASP A 109 -13.57 4.62 2.05
C ASP A 109 -12.42 5.17 1.20
N THR A 110 -12.44 6.46 0.90
CA THR A 110 -11.38 7.15 0.15
C THR A 110 -10.83 8.30 0.95
N LEU A 111 -9.51 8.27 1.19
CA LEU A 111 -8.76 9.37 1.76
C LEU A 111 -7.67 9.79 0.78
N GLU A 112 -7.72 11.02 0.30
CA GLU A 112 -6.75 11.56 -0.66
C GLU A 112 -6.28 12.93 -0.20
N TYR A 113 -4.96 13.17 -0.17
CA TYR A 113 -4.36 14.36 0.46
C TYR A 113 -4.88 14.59 1.89
N CYS A 114 -4.92 13.52 2.67
CA CYS A 114 -5.28 13.56 4.09
C CYS A 114 -4.04 13.44 4.97
N VAL A 115 -4.05 14.10 6.12
CA VAL A 115 -3.03 13.99 7.16
C VAL A 115 -3.70 13.50 8.43
N ILE A 116 -3.31 12.30 8.88
CA ILE A 116 -3.76 11.71 10.14
C ILE A 116 -2.59 11.74 11.11
N ARG A 117 -2.74 12.44 12.24
CA ARG A 117 -1.60 12.63 13.15
C ARG A 117 -1.93 12.58 14.63
N TYR A 118 -0.95 12.13 15.40
CA TYR A 118 -0.99 12.12 16.87
C TYR A 118 -2.17 11.35 17.48
N ALA A 119 -2.67 10.35 16.75
CA ALA A 119 -3.68 9.41 17.25
C ALA A 119 -3.07 8.37 18.19
N VAL A 120 -3.91 7.52 18.80
CA VAL A 120 -3.43 6.25 19.38
C VAL A 120 -2.98 5.35 18.24
N ARG A 121 -3.87 5.06 17.28
CA ARG A 121 -3.55 4.42 16.00
C ARG A 121 -4.02 5.32 14.87
N GLY A 122 -3.26 5.48 13.79
CA GLY A 122 -3.66 6.41 12.72
C GLY A 122 -4.92 5.96 11.99
N MET A 123 -4.81 4.90 11.19
CA MET A 123 -5.92 4.27 10.46
C MET A 123 -6.02 2.80 10.85
N GLU A 124 -7.17 2.36 11.32
CA GLU A 124 -7.44 0.97 11.67
C GLU A 124 -8.58 0.41 10.81
N VAL A 125 -8.29 -0.62 10.03
CA VAL A 125 -9.27 -1.35 9.20
C VAL A 125 -9.59 -2.67 9.87
N LYS A 126 -10.85 -2.87 10.24
CA LYS A 126 -11.35 -4.09 10.88
C LYS A 126 -12.27 -4.82 9.92
N ALA A 127 -12.15 -6.14 9.87
CA ALA A 127 -13.14 -6.99 9.23
C ALA A 127 -13.41 -8.24 10.07
N SER A 128 -14.62 -8.77 9.95
CA SER A 128 -15.03 -10.03 10.58
C SER A 128 -15.92 -10.82 9.62
N ALA A 129 -16.12 -12.12 9.84
CA ALA A 129 -16.97 -12.96 8.98
C ALA A 129 -18.39 -12.40 8.81
N ASN A 130 -18.91 -11.74 9.84
CA ASN A 130 -20.24 -11.14 9.84
C ASN A 130 -20.24 -9.69 9.34
N ASN A 131 -19.06 -9.16 9.00
CA ASN A 131 -18.83 -7.78 8.60
C ASN A 131 -17.72 -7.71 7.53
N PRO A 132 -17.93 -8.26 6.32
CA PRO A 132 -17.02 -8.04 5.21
C PRO A 132 -17.15 -6.59 4.74
N ARG A 133 -16.02 -5.88 4.61
CA ARG A 133 -16.00 -4.49 4.15
C ARG A 133 -15.21 -4.30 2.86
N PRO A 134 -15.63 -3.38 1.97
CA PRO A 134 -14.82 -2.96 0.84
C PRO A 134 -13.47 -2.35 1.27
N PRO A 135 -12.49 -2.18 0.38
CA PRO A 135 -11.19 -1.61 0.73
C PRO A 135 -11.27 -0.19 1.32
N VAL A 136 -10.37 0.13 2.26
CA VAL A 136 -9.95 1.52 2.49
C VAL A 136 -8.88 1.85 1.45
N VAL A 137 -9.06 2.95 0.73
CA VAL A 137 -8.09 3.46 -0.25
C VAL A 137 -7.54 4.79 0.22
N MET A 138 -6.24 4.85 0.47
CA MET A 138 -5.50 6.06 0.81
C MET A 138 -4.56 6.46 -0.34
N LYS A 139 -4.55 7.73 -0.73
CA LYS A 139 -3.70 8.25 -1.79
C LYS A 139 -3.01 9.55 -1.35
N ARG A 140 -1.71 9.70 -1.61
CA ARG A 140 -0.98 10.97 -1.38
C ARG A 140 -1.22 11.54 0.02
N SER A 141 -1.33 10.64 0.99
CA SER A 141 -1.76 10.94 2.36
C SER A 141 -0.67 10.57 3.34
N GLU A 142 -0.71 11.17 4.51
CA GLU A 142 0.32 11.06 5.53
C GLU A 142 -0.26 10.55 6.86
N ILE A 143 0.43 9.60 7.48
CA ILE A 143 0.11 9.09 8.82
C ILE A 143 1.34 9.16 9.69
N TYR A 144 1.30 9.92 10.79
CA TYR A 144 2.47 10.09 11.64
C TYR A 144 2.21 10.46 13.09
N GLY A 145 3.23 10.26 13.93
CA GLY A 145 3.19 10.65 15.33
C GLY A 145 2.19 9.85 16.17
N SER A 146 1.70 8.70 15.66
CA SER A 146 0.76 7.87 16.41
C SER A 146 1.44 7.28 17.64
N PHE A 147 0.72 7.19 18.75
CA PHE A 147 1.23 6.64 20.01
C PHE A 147 1.51 5.13 19.93
N ASP A 148 0.84 4.42 19.03
CA ASP A 148 1.04 3.01 18.72
C ASP A 148 1.37 2.87 17.22
N ILE A 149 0.46 2.34 16.41
CA ILE A 149 0.68 1.98 15.00
C ILE A 149 0.23 3.11 14.07
N GLY A 150 0.93 3.28 12.95
CA GLY A 150 0.48 4.17 11.87
C GLY A 150 -0.80 3.64 11.21
N ALA A 151 -0.71 2.56 10.43
CA ALA A 151 -1.84 1.94 9.76
C ALA A 151 -1.96 0.45 10.12
N LEU A 152 -3.18 -0.01 10.41
CA LEU A 152 -3.49 -1.37 10.83
C LEU A 152 -4.59 -1.95 9.94
N SER A 153 -4.36 -3.14 9.39
CA SER A 153 -5.42 -3.96 8.79
C SER A 153 -5.56 -5.25 9.58
N HIS A 154 -6.75 -5.49 10.11
CA HIS A 154 -7.00 -6.49 11.13
C HIS A 154 -8.26 -7.30 10.85
N VAL A 155 -8.12 -8.63 10.84
CA VAL A 155 -9.25 -9.57 10.82
C VAL A 155 -9.50 -10.18 12.21
N TYR A 156 -10.73 -10.05 12.70
CA TYR A 156 -11.18 -10.58 14.00
C TYR A 156 -12.21 -11.69 13.80
N THR A 157 -11.85 -12.97 13.60
CA THR A 157 -12.86 -14.06 13.74
C THR A 157 -12.31 -15.47 13.93
N GLY A 158 -13.00 -16.22 14.80
CA GLY A 158 -12.89 -17.66 15.00
C GLY A 158 -13.97 -18.53 14.33
N ALA A 159 -14.32 -18.28 13.06
CA ALA A 159 -15.15 -19.23 12.29
C ALA A 159 -14.87 -19.16 10.77
N ALA A 160 -15.12 -20.29 10.10
CA ALA A 160 -14.64 -20.76 8.79
C ALA A 160 -15.03 -19.98 7.52
N THR A 161 -15.38 -18.69 7.58
CA THR A 161 -15.75 -17.87 6.41
C THR A 161 -14.82 -16.68 6.24
N ALA A 162 -14.33 -16.49 5.01
CA ALA A 162 -13.23 -15.59 4.62
C ALA A 162 -13.56 -14.10 4.81
N ALA A 163 -13.34 -13.56 6.01
CA ALA A 163 -13.30 -12.12 6.23
C ALA A 163 -12.06 -11.51 5.55
N VAL A 164 -12.23 -10.38 4.88
CA VAL A 164 -11.15 -9.67 4.19
C VAL A 164 -11.10 -8.24 4.69
N ALA A 165 -9.97 -7.83 5.25
CA ALA A 165 -9.68 -6.44 5.59
C ALA A 165 -8.64 -5.92 4.58
N GLN A 166 -9.02 -4.96 3.73
CA GLN A 166 -8.14 -4.47 2.66
C GLN A 166 -7.79 -2.99 2.90
N LEU A 167 -6.49 -2.73 2.96
CA LEU A 167 -5.91 -1.39 3.05
C LEU A 167 -5.01 -1.15 1.85
N PHE A 168 -5.40 -0.25 0.95
CA PHE A 168 -4.62 0.09 -0.23
C PHE A 168 -4.07 1.50 -0.11
N MET A 169 -2.76 1.66 -0.20
CA MET A 169 -2.07 2.94 -0.03
C MET A 169 -1.19 3.24 -1.25
N TYR A 170 -1.38 4.42 -1.83
CA TYR A 170 -0.67 4.87 -3.02
C TYR A 170 -0.01 6.22 -2.77
N ASP A 171 1.30 6.34 -3.00
CA ASP A 171 2.03 7.60 -2.83
C ASP A 171 1.92 8.15 -1.39
N CYS A 172 1.74 7.27 -0.40
CA CYS A 172 1.52 7.66 0.99
C CYS A 172 2.82 7.72 1.80
N LYS A 173 2.79 8.48 2.90
CA LYS A 173 3.88 8.58 3.87
C LYS A 173 3.42 8.04 5.22
N ILE A 174 4.19 7.12 5.81
CA ILE A 174 3.88 6.51 7.12
C ILE A 174 5.14 6.56 7.98
N HIS A 175 5.19 7.47 8.95
CA HIS A 175 6.44 7.73 9.66
C HIS A 175 6.30 8.21 11.09
N HIS A 176 7.39 8.11 11.86
CA HIS A 176 7.48 8.66 13.21
C HIS A 176 6.33 8.19 14.13
N ASN A 177 5.78 7.00 13.89
CA ASN A 177 4.85 6.35 14.81
C ASN A 177 5.66 5.59 15.88
N SER A 178 5.19 5.54 17.11
CA SER A 178 5.97 4.95 18.23
C SER A 178 6.18 3.43 18.08
N SER A 179 5.31 2.75 17.34
CA SER A 179 5.38 1.32 17.04
C SER A 179 5.61 1.11 15.53
N HIS A 180 4.98 0.11 14.93
CA HIS A 180 5.10 -0.21 13.50
C HIS A 180 4.49 0.86 12.60
N GLY A 181 5.05 1.04 11.41
CA GLY A 181 4.44 1.87 10.37
C GLY A 181 3.12 1.26 9.90
N VAL A 182 3.20 0.06 9.33
CA VAL A 182 2.04 -0.74 8.91
C VAL A 182 2.02 -2.06 9.66
N TRP A 183 0.86 -2.47 10.16
CA TRP A 183 0.67 -3.79 10.77
C TRP A 183 -0.49 -4.54 10.10
N LEU A 184 -0.23 -5.76 9.63
CA LEU A 184 -1.25 -6.73 9.25
C LEU A 184 -1.40 -7.80 10.33
N ASN A 185 -2.62 -8.00 10.81
CA ASN A 185 -2.89 -9.01 11.82
C ASN A 185 -4.14 -9.83 11.47
N ASP A 186 -4.00 -11.14 11.49
CA ASP A 186 -5.13 -12.07 11.57
C ASP A 186 -5.11 -12.76 12.93
N THR A 187 -6.24 -12.80 13.64
CA THR A 187 -6.32 -13.40 14.98
C THR A 187 -6.43 -14.93 14.96
N VAL A 188 -6.73 -15.56 13.83
CA VAL A 188 -6.97 -17.01 13.75
C VAL A 188 -6.20 -17.65 12.60
N VAL A 189 -5.45 -18.71 12.91
CA VAL A 189 -4.67 -19.46 11.92
C VAL A 189 -5.63 -20.15 10.93
N GLY A 190 -5.57 -19.76 9.66
CA GLY A 190 -6.17 -20.51 8.54
C GLY A 190 -7.51 -20.00 7.99
N SER A 191 -7.96 -18.78 8.33
CA SER A 191 -9.23 -18.26 7.78
C SER A 191 -9.33 -16.77 7.46
N GLY A 192 -8.38 -15.90 7.85
CA GLY A 192 -8.43 -14.47 7.55
C GLY A 192 -7.59 -14.03 6.35
N ASN A 193 -8.00 -12.93 5.73
CA ASN A 193 -7.37 -12.28 4.59
C ASN A 193 -7.13 -10.79 4.91
N ALA A 194 -6.29 -10.47 5.90
CA ALA A 194 -5.84 -9.08 6.05
C ALA A 194 -4.83 -8.79 4.94
N VAL A 195 -5.13 -7.80 4.12
CA VAL A 195 -4.34 -7.43 2.94
C VAL A 195 -3.91 -5.97 3.05
N ALA A 196 -2.62 -5.72 2.78
CA ALA A 196 -2.17 -4.39 2.36
C ALA A 196 -1.57 -4.42 0.96
N GLU A 197 -1.93 -3.42 0.16
CA GLU A 197 -1.26 -3.07 -1.09
C GLU A 197 -0.62 -1.69 -0.90
N LEU A 198 0.70 -1.62 -1.02
CA LEU A 198 1.50 -0.42 -0.81
C LEU A 198 2.25 -0.13 -2.11
N VAL A 199 1.99 1.03 -2.71
CA VAL A 199 2.57 1.42 -3.99
C VAL A 199 3.14 2.82 -3.88
N ARG A 200 4.43 3.01 -4.16
CA ARG A 200 5.07 4.34 -4.04
C ARG A 200 4.98 4.95 -2.64
N CYS A 201 4.92 4.10 -1.62
CA CYS A 201 4.83 4.53 -0.23
C CYS A 201 6.22 4.73 0.38
N GLN A 202 6.35 5.77 1.19
CA GLN A 202 7.54 6.03 2.02
C GLN A 202 7.21 5.67 3.47
N ILE A 203 7.93 4.70 4.03
CA ILE A 203 7.70 4.16 5.38
C ILE A 203 8.98 4.28 6.19
N TYR A 204 9.04 5.26 7.08
CA TYR A 204 10.32 5.63 7.69
C TYR A 204 10.26 6.10 9.13
N ASN A 205 11.36 5.94 9.86
CA ASN A 205 11.53 6.40 11.24
C ASN A 205 10.41 5.98 12.20
N ASN A 206 9.79 4.82 11.98
CA ASN A 206 8.83 4.25 12.94
C ASN A 206 9.61 3.55 14.07
N GLY A 207 9.07 3.58 15.29
CA GLY A 207 9.70 3.00 16.49
C GLY A 207 9.69 1.47 16.52
N GLY A 208 8.93 0.85 15.63
CA GLY A 208 8.95 -0.59 15.36
C GLY A 208 9.47 -0.90 13.95
N ALA A 209 8.93 -1.96 13.35
CA ALA A 209 9.20 -2.32 11.95
C ALA A 209 8.49 -1.35 10.97
N GLY A 210 9.01 -1.23 9.75
CA GLY A 210 8.33 -0.50 8.69
C GLY A 210 6.98 -1.14 8.37
N LEU A 211 6.97 -2.44 8.09
CA LEU A 211 5.78 -3.26 8.02
C LEU A 211 5.97 -4.54 8.83
N TYR A 212 4.95 -4.90 9.61
CA TYR A 212 4.92 -6.09 10.46
C TYR A 212 3.69 -6.94 10.10
N GLN A 213 3.87 -8.25 9.94
CA GLN A 213 2.79 -9.19 9.64
C GLN A 213 2.70 -10.29 10.69
N ARG A 214 1.47 -10.75 10.96
CA ARG A 214 1.22 -11.93 11.79
C ARG A 214 0.16 -12.82 11.20
N ASN A 215 0.37 -14.13 11.33
CA ASN A 215 -0.58 -15.17 10.93
C ASN A 215 -0.90 -15.07 9.42
N ASN A 216 -2.12 -15.41 8.98
CA ASN A 216 -2.44 -15.51 7.56
C ASN A 216 -2.76 -14.13 6.93
N THR A 217 -1.72 -13.39 6.54
CA THR A 217 -1.87 -12.03 5.97
C THR A 217 -1.13 -11.89 4.65
N HIS A 218 -1.51 -10.90 3.83
CA HIS A 218 -0.94 -10.69 2.51
C HIS A 218 -0.44 -9.25 2.34
N ALA A 219 0.85 -9.08 2.06
CA ALA A 219 1.43 -7.78 1.78
C ALA A 219 1.94 -7.71 0.34
N TYR A 220 1.48 -6.73 -0.42
CA TYR A 220 1.95 -6.43 -1.76
C TYR A 220 2.64 -5.06 -1.75
N ILE A 221 3.96 -5.05 -1.97
CA ILE A 221 4.81 -3.88 -1.77
C ILE A 221 5.54 -3.59 -3.08
N TYR A 222 5.21 -2.45 -3.68
CA TYR A 222 5.65 -2.11 -5.02
C TYR A 222 6.23 -0.70 -5.03
N ASN A 223 7.44 -0.54 -5.54
CA ASN A 223 8.10 0.76 -5.62
C ASN A 223 8.04 1.51 -4.29
N CYS A 224 8.36 0.88 -3.15
CA CYS A 224 8.29 1.54 -1.85
C CYS A 224 9.68 1.86 -1.32
N THR A 225 9.79 2.90 -0.49
CA THR A 225 11.02 3.20 0.27
C THR A 225 10.76 2.95 1.75
N ILE A 226 11.41 1.96 2.32
CA ILE A 226 11.26 1.53 3.72
C ILE A 226 12.61 1.69 4.43
N THR A 227 12.73 2.72 5.28
CA THR A 227 14.04 3.13 5.79
C THR A 227 14.05 3.76 7.17
N GLY A 228 15.13 3.60 7.93
CA GLY A 228 15.30 4.26 9.23
C GLY A 228 14.33 3.78 10.32
N ASN A 229 13.59 2.71 10.10
CA ASN A 229 12.71 2.14 11.12
C ASN A 229 13.56 1.48 12.21
N ALA A 230 13.13 1.55 13.47
CA ALA A 230 13.96 1.13 14.61
C ALA A 230 14.11 -0.40 14.74
N SER A 231 13.23 -1.17 14.10
CA SER A 231 13.32 -2.63 13.98
C SER A 231 13.52 -3.04 12.52
N ASP A 232 13.01 -4.19 12.09
CA ASP A 232 13.15 -4.68 10.72
C ASP A 232 12.49 -3.70 9.72
N GLY A 233 12.99 -3.65 8.48
CA GLY A 233 12.28 -2.95 7.41
C GLY A 233 10.93 -3.62 7.15
N LEU A 234 10.99 -4.91 6.83
CA LEU A 234 9.86 -5.79 6.65
C LEU A 234 10.01 -6.99 7.57
N ASN A 235 9.02 -7.21 8.42
CA ASN A 235 8.93 -8.40 9.24
C ASN A 235 7.67 -9.14 8.84
N SER A 236 7.86 -10.24 8.11
CA SER A 236 6.79 -11.05 7.57
C SER A 236 6.68 -12.40 8.26
N SER A 237 5.46 -12.91 8.35
CA SER A 237 5.16 -14.26 8.79
C SER A 237 4.31 -15.04 7.76
N SER A 238 4.09 -14.48 6.56
CA SER A 238 3.10 -14.96 5.58
C SER A 238 3.38 -14.45 4.15
N ASP A 239 2.42 -14.60 3.23
CA ASP A 239 2.56 -14.22 1.81
C ASP A 239 2.90 -12.72 1.66
N THR A 240 4.08 -12.45 1.11
CA THR A 240 4.61 -11.10 0.95
C THR A 240 5.31 -11.00 -0.38
N LYS A 241 4.96 -9.98 -1.16
CA LYS A 241 5.60 -9.67 -2.45
C LYS A 241 6.23 -8.31 -2.37
N VAL A 242 7.49 -8.23 -2.77
CA VAL A 242 8.26 -6.99 -2.77
C VAL A 242 8.94 -6.83 -4.12
N THR A 243 8.60 -5.76 -4.82
CA THR A 243 9.14 -5.46 -6.15
C THR A 243 9.55 -4.01 -6.25
N ASN A 244 10.68 -3.72 -6.91
CA ASN A 244 11.18 -2.37 -7.17
C ASN A 244 11.32 -1.52 -5.90
N SER A 245 11.55 -2.11 -4.72
CA SER A 245 11.51 -1.37 -3.46
C SER A 245 12.90 -1.20 -2.86
N ILE A 246 13.10 -0.09 -2.14
CA ILE A 246 14.28 0.13 -1.31
C ILE A 246 13.94 -0.26 0.13
N VAL A 247 14.72 -1.17 0.71
CA VAL A 247 14.63 -1.54 2.12
C VAL A 247 16.00 -1.35 2.76
N ALA A 248 16.22 -0.17 3.34
CA ALA A 248 17.56 0.25 3.72
C ALA A 248 17.64 0.94 5.09
N TYR A 249 18.78 0.82 5.76
CA TYR A 249 19.09 1.55 7.00
C TYR A 249 18.10 1.33 8.15
N ASN A 250 17.43 0.17 8.21
CA ASN A 250 16.56 -0.18 9.34
C ASN A 250 17.38 -0.78 10.49
N GLY A 251 16.89 -0.67 11.72
CA GLY A 251 17.55 -1.13 12.95
C GLY A 251 17.59 -2.65 13.10
N GLY A 252 16.77 -3.37 12.36
CA GLY A 252 16.71 -4.82 12.31
C GLY A 252 17.33 -5.40 11.04
N TYR A 253 16.75 -6.49 10.56
CA TYR A 253 16.96 -7.00 9.21
C TYR A 253 16.26 -6.11 8.18
N GLY A 254 16.73 -6.15 6.93
CA GLY A 254 15.97 -5.58 5.82
C GLY A 254 14.63 -6.28 5.69
N ILE A 255 14.68 -7.59 5.43
CA ILE A 255 13.50 -8.44 5.32
C ILE A 255 13.69 -9.67 6.22
N ASN A 256 12.78 -9.85 7.17
CA ASN A 256 12.79 -10.93 8.15
C ASN A 256 11.56 -11.85 7.93
N ASP A 257 11.79 -13.15 7.83
CA ASP A 257 10.74 -14.17 7.92
C ASP A 257 10.70 -14.77 9.34
N GLU A 258 9.70 -14.39 10.15
CA GLU A 258 9.61 -14.79 11.56
C GLU A 258 9.25 -16.28 11.79
N ASN A 259 8.76 -17.01 10.78
CA ASN A 259 8.22 -18.37 10.98
C ASN A 259 8.84 -19.45 10.08
N ASN A 260 9.93 -19.15 9.36
CA ASN A 260 10.59 -20.10 8.45
C ASN A 260 9.56 -20.72 7.48
N HIS A 261 8.66 -19.86 6.98
CA HIS A 261 7.39 -20.28 6.39
C HIS A 261 7.58 -20.63 4.90
N PRO A 262 7.09 -21.78 4.41
CA PRO A 262 7.23 -22.20 3.02
C PRO A 262 6.31 -21.45 2.03
N ALA A 263 5.91 -20.22 2.35
CA ALA A 263 5.10 -19.37 1.46
C ALA A 263 5.79 -18.05 1.12
N PHE A 264 6.95 -17.77 1.72
CA PHE A 264 7.77 -16.66 1.34
C PHE A 264 8.86 -17.17 0.40
N GLU A 265 8.49 -17.29 -0.86
CA GLU A 265 9.40 -17.81 -1.86
C GLU A 265 10.32 -16.66 -2.31
N PRO A 266 11.63 -16.90 -2.49
CA PRO A 266 12.57 -15.90 -2.98
C PRO A 266 12.09 -15.16 -4.24
N GLU A 267 11.35 -15.87 -5.11
CA GLU A 267 10.75 -15.36 -6.35
C GLU A 267 9.69 -14.27 -6.16
N ASP A 268 9.18 -14.07 -4.94
CA ASP A 268 8.31 -12.97 -4.58
C ASP A 268 9.08 -11.70 -4.15
N ILE A 269 10.41 -11.80 -4.01
CA ILE A 269 11.32 -10.70 -3.67
C ILE A 269 12.27 -10.44 -4.83
N ILE A 270 11.90 -9.50 -5.69
CA ILE A 270 12.59 -9.24 -6.96
C ILE A 270 12.88 -7.75 -7.17
N TYR A 271 14.00 -7.43 -7.82
CA TYR A 271 14.37 -6.05 -8.18
C TYR A 271 14.33 -5.07 -6.98
N ASN A 272 14.84 -5.46 -5.82
CA ASN A 272 14.87 -4.61 -4.63
C ASN A 272 16.28 -4.16 -4.26
N ASN A 273 16.41 -2.99 -3.65
CA ASN A 273 17.66 -2.50 -3.07
C ASN A 273 17.64 -2.77 -1.57
N VAL A 274 18.41 -3.75 -1.09
CA VAL A 274 18.48 -4.09 0.34
C VAL A 274 19.86 -3.79 0.91
N TRP A 275 19.98 -2.72 1.69
CA TRP A 275 21.28 -2.18 2.10
C TRP A 275 21.31 -1.57 3.51
N GLY A 276 22.44 -1.69 4.20
CA GLY A 276 22.71 -0.91 5.41
C GLY A 276 21.79 -1.20 6.60
N ASN A 277 20.97 -2.26 6.57
CA ASN A 277 20.16 -2.69 7.71
C ASN A 277 21.07 -3.27 8.79
N GLN A 278 20.86 -2.89 10.06
CA GLN A 278 21.85 -3.07 11.13
C GLN A 278 22.13 -4.53 11.47
N VAL A 279 21.13 -5.42 11.39
CA VAL A 279 21.30 -6.84 11.73
C VAL A 279 21.71 -7.65 10.50
N GLY A 280 21.09 -7.39 9.34
CA GLY A 280 21.40 -8.08 8.10
C GLY A 280 20.41 -7.78 6.98
N ARG A 281 20.66 -8.30 5.78
CA ARG A 281 19.77 -8.09 4.63
C ARG A 281 18.49 -8.93 4.75
N TYR A 282 18.67 -10.21 5.06
CA TYR A 282 17.64 -11.22 5.06
C TYR A 282 17.80 -12.12 6.29
N ASN A 283 16.70 -12.59 6.86
CA ASN A 283 16.68 -13.62 7.90
C ASN A 283 15.70 -14.74 7.53
N ASN A 284 16.08 -16.00 7.79
CA ASN A 284 15.30 -17.21 7.54
C ASN A 284 14.90 -17.49 6.07
N PHE A 285 15.70 -17.03 5.10
CA PHE A 285 15.55 -17.44 3.71
C PHE A 285 16.46 -18.62 3.38
N SER A 286 15.90 -19.69 2.83
CA SER A 286 16.65 -20.90 2.46
C SER A 286 16.53 -21.21 0.97
N ALA A 287 17.22 -20.42 0.14
CA ALA A 287 17.32 -20.67 -1.30
C ALA A 287 18.75 -20.47 -1.82
N PRO A 288 19.25 -21.38 -2.69
CA PRO A 288 20.58 -21.23 -3.28
C PRO A 288 20.71 -19.88 -4.00
N ASN A 289 21.75 -19.12 -3.66
CA ASN A 289 22.11 -17.86 -4.30
C ASN A 289 21.12 -16.69 -4.11
N PHE A 290 20.11 -16.81 -3.25
CA PHE A 290 19.31 -15.65 -2.81
C PHE A 290 20.06 -14.86 -1.74
N GLY A 291 20.05 -13.53 -1.81
CA GLY A 291 20.79 -12.70 -0.86
C GLY A 291 22.28 -12.55 -1.16
N TYR A 292 22.78 -13.22 -2.20
CA TYR A 292 24.19 -13.23 -2.60
C TYR A 292 24.36 -12.84 -4.07
N PRO A 293 25.37 -12.02 -4.39
CA PRO A 293 25.79 -11.77 -5.77
C PRO A 293 25.93 -13.04 -6.61
N ALA A 294 25.20 -13.09 -7.73
CA ALA A 294 25.25 -14.21 -8.66
C ALA A 294 25.14 -13.78 -10.13
N THR A 295 24.69 -12.56 -10.41
CA THR A 295 24.57 -11.98 -11.75
C THR A 295 24.78 -10.46 -11.71
N ILE A 296 24.58 -9.79 -12.85
CA ILE A 296 24.55 -8.34 -12.98
C ILE A 296 23.18 -7.87 -13.49
N ASN A 297 22.72 -6.70 -13.04
CA ASN A 297 21.49 -6.07 -13.52
C ASN A 297 21.73 -5.25 -14.80
N ALA A 298 20.72 -4.53 -15.26
CA ALA A 298 20.80 -3.69 -16.47
C ALA A 298 21.85 -2.56 -16.35
N ASN A 299 22.12 -2.07 -15.14
CA ASN A 299 23.11 -1.04 -14.86
C ASN A 299 24.55 -1.59 -14.78
N GLY A 300 24.71 -2.92 -14.82
CA GLY A 300 26.00 -3.59 -14.60
C GLY A 300 26.34 -3.80 -13.13
N ASP A 301 25.41 -3.52 -12.21
CA ASP A 301 25.58 -3.73 -10.79
C ASP A 301 25.38 -5.19 -10.40
N SER A 302 26.19 -5.63 -9.44
CA SER A 302 26.10 -6.97 -8.86
C SER A 302 24.77 -7.17 -8.13
N CYS A 303 24.05 -8.23 -8.48
CA CYS A 303 22.77 -8.62 -7.86
C CYS A 303 22.63 -10.14 -7.71
N ASP A 304 21.62 -10.59 -6.97
CA ASP A 304 21.20 -11.99 -7.00
C ASP A 304 20.40 -12.34 -8.27
N PHE A 305 20.00 -13.61 -8.41
CA PHE A 305 19.21 -14.08 -9.55
C PHE A 305 17.80 -13.45 -9.66
N ASN A 306 17.35 -12.80 -8.59
CA ASN A 306 16.08 -12.08 -8.54
C ASN A 306 16.28 -10.58 -8.80
N PHE A 307 17.48 -10.18 -9.20
CA PHE A 307 17.88 -8.80 -9.47
C PHE A 307 17.80 -7.87 -8.25
N ASN A 308 17.83 -8.43 -7.04
CA ASN A 308 17.99 -7.61 -5.85
C ASN A 308 19.45 -7.13 -5.76
N ILE A 309 19.63 -5.82 -5.63
CA ILE A 309 20.95 -5.20 -5.44
C ILE A 309 21.22 -4.96 -3.96
N TYR A 310 22.50 -4.94 -3.63
CA TYR A 310 22.98 -4.74 -2.25
C TYR A 310 24.01 -3.62 -2.22
N LEU A 311 23.62 -2.48 -2.76
CA LEU A 311 24.43 -1.27 -2.83
C LEU A 311 23.73 -0.15 -2.06
N ASP A 312 24.52 0.84 -1.68
CA ASP A 312 23.98 2.05 -1.07
C ASP A 312 22.97 2.72 -2.03
N PRO A 313 21.70 2.94 -1.64
CA PRO A 313 20.72 3.58 -2.51
C PRO A 313 21.05 5.05 -2.80
N VAL A 314 22.00 5.68 -2.09
CA VAL A 314 22.45 7.06 -2.28
C VAL A 314 21.30 8.04 -2.38
N PHE A 315 20.63 8.30 -1.26
CA PHE A 315 19.64 9.37 -1.17
C PHE A 315 20.29 10.76 -1.19
N VAL A 316 19.57 11.77 -1.68
CA VAL A 316 20.01 13.18 -1.67
C VAL A 316 20.32 13.64 -0.25
N ASP A 317 19.38 13.43 0.69
CA ASP A 317 19.61 13.76 2.09
C ASP A 317 18.69 12.99 3.05
N SER A 318 19.01 11.72 3.27
CA SER A 318 18.22 10.86 4.16
C SER A 318 18.21 11.32 5.62
N ALA A 319 19.18 12.13 6.06
CA ALA A 319 19.22 12.67 7.42
C ALA A 319 18.09 13.68 7.68
N TYR A 320 17.59 14.31 6.62
CA TYR A 320 16.44 15.23 6.66
C TYR A 320 15.18 14.62 6.04
N ASN A 321 15.13 13.29 5.89
CA ASN A 321 14.04 12.54 5.26
C ASN A 321 13.79 12.92 3.78
N ASP A 322 14.83 13.40 3.08
CA ASP A 322 14.81 13.55 1.64
C ASP A 322 15.31 12.25 1.00
N PHE A 323 14.36 11.42 0.60
CA PHE A 323 14.61 10.12 -0.03
C PHE A 323 14.57 10.17 -1.55
N ASN A 324 14.67 11.36 -2.16
CA ASN A 324 14.97 11.42 -3.59
C ASN A 324 16.33 10.75 -3.84
N LEU A 325 16.45 10.06 -4.98
CA LEU A 325 17.70 9.43 -5.37
C LEU A 325 18.70 10.51 -5.82
N ASP A 326 19.95 10.41 -5.37
CA ASP A 326 21.03 11.18 -5.99
C ASP A 326 21.35 10.59 -7.37
N ARG A 327 21.90 11.41 -8.27
CA ARG A 327 22.28 11.00 -9.63
C ARG A 327 23.25 9.81 -9.71
N LEU A 328 23.95 9.50 -8.60
CA LEU A 328 24.88 8.37 -8.50
C LEU A 328 24.23 7.11 -7.91
N SER A 329 22.93 7.15 -7.63
CA SER A 329 22.21 6.03 -7.05
C SER A 329 22.21 4.82 -7.99
N PRO A 330 22.53 3.62 -7.49
CA PRO A 330 22.39 2.37 -8.25
C PRO A 330 20.93 1.93 -8.39
N ALA A 331 20.00 2.60 -7.70
CA ALA A 331 18.57 2.30 -7.76
C ALA A 331 17.90 2.91 -9.01
N ILE A 332 18.56 3.84 -9.70
CA ILE A 332 18.03 4.49 -10.92
C ILE A 332 17.99 3.48 -12.07
N ASP A 333 16.88 3.37 -12.80
CA ASP A 333 16.62 2.44 -13.91
C ASP A 333 16.87 0.95 -13.57
N ALA A 334 16.90 0.61 -12.29
CA ALA A 334 17.34 -0.71 -11.85
C ALA A 334 16.18 -1.70 -11.60
N GLY A 335 14.93 -1.24 -11.68
CA GLY A 335 13.73 -2.04 -11.46
C GLY A 335 13.26 -2.84 -12.68
N THR A 336 12.13 -3.53 -12.50
CA THR A 336 11.38 -4.20 -13.57
C THR A 336 10.18 -3.36 -13.98
N THR A 337 9.86 -3.35 -15.27
CA THR A 337 8.61 -2.76 -15.76
C THR A 337 7.39 -3.60 -15.42
N ILE A 338 7.54 -4.86 -14.99
CA ILE A 338 6.42 -5.76 -14.67
C ILE A 338 6.24 -5.84 -13.15
N VAL A 339 5.24 -5.12 -12.62
CA VAL A 339 4.98 -5.00 -11.18
C VAL A 339 3.52 -5.35 -10.89
N GLY A 340 3.27 -6.26 -9.95
CA GLY A 340 1.90 -6.68 -9.62
C GLY A 340 1.10 -7.29 -10.79
N GLY A 341 1.77 -7.68 -11.88
CA GLY A 341 1.11 -8.07 -13.11
C GLY A 341 0.61 -6.87 -13.92
N GLU A 342 1.32 -5.74 -13.88
CA GLU A 342 1.10 -4.54 -14.68
C GLU A 342 2.42 -4.08 -15.31
N ILE A 343 2.35 -3.48 -16.50
CA ILE A 343 3.51 -2.79 -17.09
C ILE A 343 3.52 -1.35 -16.60
N ILE A 344 4.59 -0.94 -15.92
CA ILE A 344 4.82 0.40 -15.40
C ILE A 344 6.13 0.97 -15.94
N PHE A 345 6.18 2.29 -16.01
CA PHE A 345 7.37 3.10 -16.31
C PHE A 345 7.39 4.25 -15.31
N ASP A 346 8.56 4.86 -15.13
CA ASP A 346 8.65 6.10 -14.38
C ASP A 346 7.97 7.26 -15.13
N PRO A 347 7.59 8.35 -14.45
CA PRO A 347 6.91 9.48 -15.07
C PRO A 347 7.67 10.10 -16.26
N ASP A 348 9.00 9.98 -16.32
CA ASP A 348 9.85 10.39 -17.44
C ASP A 348 10.02 9.31 -18.51
N SER A 349 9.21 8.25 -18.45
CA SER A 349 9.13 7.13 -19.40
C SER A 349 10.37 6.22 -19.43
N THR A 350 11.22 6.27 -18.41
CA THR A 350 12.37 5.39 -18.27
C THR A 350 12.00 4.09 -17.55
N VAL A 351 12.99 3.21 -17.37
CA VAL A 351 12.79 1.97 -16.61
C VAL A 351 12.51 2.36 -15.17
N PRO A 352 11.57 1.69 -14.45
CA PRO A 352 11.30 2.04 -13.07
C PRO A 352 12.54 2.02 -12.19
N ASP A 353 12.74 3.12 -11.48
CA ASP A 353 13.65 3.19 -10.36
C ASP A 353 13.16 2.30 -9.22
N MET A 354 14.11 1.80 -8.41
CA MET A 354 13.74 1.21 -7.14
C MET A 354 13.43 2.31 -6.12
N GLY A 355 12.38 2.12 -5.33
CA GLY A 355 11.95 3.05 -4.30
C GLY A 355 10.66 3.78 -4.65
N ALA A 356 10.21 4.63 -3.73
CA ALA A 356 8.95 5.38 -3.83
C ALA A 356 9.02 6.61 -4.72
N LEU A 357 10.21 7.18 -4.88
CA LEU A 357 10.45 8.38 -5.64
C LEU A 357 11.35 8.02 -6.82
N PHE A 358 10.96 8.49 -8.01
CA PHE A 358 11.76 8.35 -9.21
C PHE A 358 12.73 9.53 -9.35
N TYR A 359 13.81 9.30 -10.05
CA TYR A 359 14.82 10.25 -10.45
C TYR A 359 14.51 10.75 -11.86
N ASN A 360 14.14 12.03 -11.96
CA ASN A 360 13.91 12.63 -13.27
C ASN A 360 15.24 12.83 -14.01
N GLN A 361 15.48 12.01 -15.04
CA GLN A 361 16.68 12.07 -15.87
C GLN A 361 16.67 13.23 -16.88
N ASN A 362 15.49 13.80 -17.13
CA ASN A 362 15.27 14.91 -18.06
C ASN A 362 14.59 16.10 -17.35
N PRO A 363 15.31 16.85 -16.47
CA PRO A 363 14.72 17.86 -15.59
C PRO A 363 14.13 19.09 -16.30
N THR A 364 14.29 19.18 -17.62
CA THR A 364 13.70 20.22 -18.46
C THR A 364 12.24 19.97 -18.86
N GLU A 365 11.72 18.75 -18.63
CA GLU A 365 10.32 18.39 -18.88
C GLU A 365 9.49 18.42 -17.58
N ILE A 366 8.29 18.99 -17.66
CA ILE A 366 7.31 18.94 -16.56
C ILE A 366 6.53 17.64 -16.71
N PHE A 367 6.79 16.67 -15.83
CA PHE A 367 6.01 15.46 -15.75
C PHE A 367 4.82 15.66 -14.81
N PHE A 368 3.62 15.53 -15.35
CA PHE A 368 2.44 15.40 -14.51
C PHE A 368 2.29 13.92 -14.14
N TYR A 369 2.13 13.61 -12.86
CA TYR A 369 1.71 12.28 -12.42
C TYR A 369 0.34 11.97 -13.03
N THR A 370 0.30 11.37 -14.21
CA THR A 370 -0.94 10.84 -14.75
C THR A 370 -1.30 9.65 -13.87
N ASN A 371 -2.32 9.85 -13.02
CA ASN A 371 -2.83 8.90 -12.02
C ASN A 371 -3.51 7.69 -12.65
N THR A 372 -2.95 7.17 -13.73
CA THR A 372 -3.39 5.94 -14.33
C THR A 372 -2.30 4.94 -14.05
N VAL A 373 -2.37 4.36 -12.84
CA VAL A 373 -2.15 2.92 -12.75
C VAL A 373 -3.25 2.33 -13.65
N LEU A 374 -2.96 2.24 -14.95
CA LEU A 374 -3.76 1.46 -15.87
C LEU A 374 -3.57 0.04 -15.35
N ARG A 375 -4.48 -0.41 -14.48
CA ARG A 375 -4.54 -1.81 -14.09
C ARG A 375 -4.79 -2.56 -15.39
N ASN A 376 -3.72 -3.05 -16.00
CA ASN A 376 -3.78 -3.68 -17.31
C ASN A 376 -4.23 -5.12 -17.12
N PHE A 377 -5.00 -5.64 -18.07
CA PHE A 377 -5.24 -7.07 -18.11
C PHE A 377 -3.93 -7.76 -18.49
N ILE A 378 -3.44 -8.66 -17.64
CA ILE A 378 -2.23 -9.45 -17.92
C ILE A 378 -2.52 -10.93 -17.71
N LEU A 379 -2.03 -11.75 -18.64
CA LEU A 379 -1.91 -13.20 -18.47
C LEU A 379 -0.43 -13.56 -18.32
N SER A 380 -0.03 -14.11 -17.18
CA SER A 380 1.36 -14.50 -16.90
C SER A 380 1.71 -15.87 -17.49
N GLN A 381 3.00 -16.15 -17.63
CA GLN A 381 3.47 -17.49 -17.98
C GLN A 381 3.09 -18.48 -16.87
N ASN A 382 2.56 -19.66 -17.23
CA ASN A 382 2.24 -20.70 -16.26
C ASN A 382 3.53 -21.21 -15.58
N TYR A 383 3.45 -21.59 -14.31
CA TYR A 383 4.59 -22.16 -13.56
C TYR A 383 4.19 -23.39 -12.73
N PRO A 384 4.96 -24.48 -12.78
CA PRO A 384 6.13 -24.70 -13.63
C PRO A 384 5.77 -24.72 -15.14
N ASN A 385 6.74 -24.48 -16.02
CA ASN A 385 6.63 -24.70 -17.46
C ASN A 385 8.03 -25.05 -18.04
N PRO A 386 8.28 -26.30 -18.47
CA PRO A 386 7.31 -27.39 -18.59
C PRO A 386 6.78 -27.91 -17.24
N PHE A 387 5.58 -28.50 -17.22
CA PHE A 387 4.92 -28.96 -15.99
C PHE A 387 4.54 -30.45 -16.01
N ASN A 388 4.36 -31.06 -14.82
CA ASN A 388 3.92 -32.44 -14.65
C ASN A 388 3.16 -32.68 -13.33
N PRO A 389 1.90 -33.16 -13.35
CA PRO A 389 0.87 -32.85 -14.33
C PRO A 389 0.14 -31.54 -13.99
N ALA A 390 0.54 -30.84 -12.93
CA ALA A 390 -0.12 -29.62 -12.45
C ALA A 390 0.75 -28.37 -12.66
N THR A 391 0.09 -27.24 -12.93
CA THR A 391 0.72 -25.92 -13.07
C THR A 391 -0.23 -24.85 -12.54
N ARG A 392 0.30 -23.66 -12.23
CA ARG A 392 -0.47 -22.49 -11.84
C ARG A 392 -0.41 -21.44 -12.92
N ILE A 393 -1.56 -20.84 -13.23
CA ILE A 393 -1.69 -19.74 -14.19
C ILE A 393 -2.08 -18.49 -13.41
N LYS A 394 -1.22 -17.48 -13.44
CA LYS A 394 -1.45 -16.16 -12.82
C LYS A 394 -2.00 -15.18 -13.86
N TYR A 395 -2.97 -14.35 -13.49
CA TYR A 395 -3.50 -13.28 -14.35
C TYR A 395 -4.01 -12.09 -13.52
N SER A 396 -4.13 -10.90 -14.12
CA SER A 396 -4.65 -9.69 -13.47
C SER A 396 -5.84 -9.10 -14.26
N ILE A 397 -6.79 -8.52 -13.53
CA ILE A 397 -8.00 -7.89 -14.05
C ILE A 397 -7.98 -6.41 -13.69
N GLY A 398 -8.18 -5.55 -14.70
CA GLY A 398 -8.07 -4.11 -14.59
C GLY A 398 -9.29 -3.35 -14.09
N SER A 399 -10.48 -3.89 -14.38
CA SER A 399 -11.78 -3.31 -14.04
C SER A 399 -12.76 -4.44 -13.72
N GLU A 400 -13.82 -4.17 -12.96
CA GLU A 400 -14.88 -5.15 -12.73
C GLU A 400 -15.52 -5.59 -14.06
N GLN A 401 -15.40 -6.88 -14.39
CA GLN A 401 -15.97 -7.46 -15.61
C GLN A 401 -15.91 -8.99 -15.65
N GLY A 402 -16.63 -9.58 -16.60
CA GLY A 402 -16.60 -11.01 -16.92
C GLY A 402 -15.23 -11.47 -17.43
N VAL A 403 -14.72 -12.54 -16.82
CA VAL A 403 -13.42 -13.15 -17.12
C VAL A 403 -13.60 -14.58 -17.59
N LEU A 404 -12.98 -14.91 -18.71
CA LEU A 404 -12.97 -16.24 -19.31
C LEU A 404 -11.51 -16.70 -19.49
N LEU A 405 -11.12 -17.78 -18.82
CA LEU A 405 -9.81 -18.41 -18.98
C LEU A 405 -9.98 -19.84 -19.47
N LYS A 406 -9.50 -20.12 -20.68
CA LYS A 406 -9.64 -21.41 -21.36
C LYS A 406 -8.31 -22.03 -21.76
N ILE A 407 -8.28 -23.35 -21.82
CA ILE A 407 -7.18 -24.17 -22.33
C ILE A 407 -7.56 -24.74 -23.69
N TYR A 408 -6.63 -24.73 -24.64
CA TYR A 408 -6.78 -25.27 -25.98
C TYR A 408 -5.62 -26.19 -26.35
N ASP A 409 -5.85 -27.11 -27.28
CA ASP A 409 -4.77 -27.80 -27.99
C ASP A 409 -4.20 -26.95 -29.15
N LEU A 410 -3.17 -27.47 -29.83
CA LEU A 410 -2.55 -26.80 -30.98
C LEU A 410 -3.47 -26.62 -32.20
N LEU A 411 -4.57 -27.37 -32.27
CA LEU A 411 -5.57 -27.24 -33.33
C LEU A 411 -6.66 -26.21 -32.97
N GLY A 412 -6.56 -25.57 -31.80
CA GLY A 412 -7.53 -24.61 -31.30
C GLY A 412 -8.79 -25.26 -30.70
N LYS A 413 -8.78 -26.58 -30.47
CA LYS A 413 -9.89 -27.25 -29.80
C LYS A 413 -9.85 -26.94 -28.30
N GLU A 414 -10.96 -26.48 -27.76
CA GLU A 414 -11.11 -26.25 -26.32
C GLU A 414 -10.96 -27.57 -25.55
N ILE A 415 -10.11 -27.54 -24.54
CA ILE A 415 -9.81 -28.67 -23.65
C ILE A 415 -10.47 -28.47 -22.28
N ALA A 416 -10.43 -27.25 -21.75
CA ALA A 416 -11.01 -26.92 -20.46
C ALA A 416 -11.34 -25.43 -20.36
N THR A 417 -12.37 -25.10 -19.59
CA THR A 417 -12.62 -23.74 -19.08
C THR A 417 -12.24 -23.72 -17.60
N LEU A 418 -11.29 -22.86 -17.21
CA LEU A 418 -10.78 -22.73 -15.85
C LEU A 418 -11.50 -21.63 -15.06
N VAL A 419 -11.91 -20.56 -15.74
CA VAL A 419 -12.60 -19.41 -15.16
C VAL A 419 -13.67 -18.95 -16.15
N ASN A 420 -14.88 -18.68 -15.67
CA ASN A 420 -15.98 -18.09 -16.43
C ASN A 420 -16.93 -17.36 -15.47
N GLU A 421 -16.49 -16.23 -14.92
CA GLU A 421 -17.22 -15.47 -13.90
C GLU A 421 -16.82 -13.99 -13.90
N GLU A 422 -17.65 -13.15 -13.30
CA GLU A 422 -17.32 -11.74 -13.03
C GLU A 422 -16.20 -11.66 -11.98
N LYS A 423 -15.20 -10.81 -12.24
CA LYS A 423 -14.09 -10.55 -11.31
C LYS A 423 -13.95 -9.05 -11.07
N LEU A 424 -13.67 -8.69 -9.82
CA LEU A 424 -13.23 -7.34 -9.44
C LEU A 424 -11.79 -7.08 -9.93
N PRO A 425 -11.31 -5.83 -9.90
CA PRO A 425 -9.91 -5.55 -10.20
C PRO A 425 -8.96 -6.24 -9.20
N GLY A 426 -7.94 -6.95 -9.70
CA GLY A 426 -6.99 -7.66 -8.85
C GLY A 426 -6.19 -8.75 -9.56
N ALA A 427 -5.26 -9.37 -8.84
CA ALA A 427 -4.46 -10.49 -9.32
C ALA A 427 -5.08 -11.83 -8.86
N TYR A 428 -5.09 -12.80 -9.75
CA TYR A 428 -5.71 -14.12 -9.56
C TYR A 428 -4.75 -15.23 -9.96
N THR A 429 -4.87 -16.38 -9.30
CA THR A 429 -4.15 -17.60 -9.63
C THR A 429 -5.14 -18.74 -9.76
N VAL A 430 -5.04 -19.53 -10.82
CA VAL A 430 -5.82 -20.77 -11.00
C VAL A 430 -4.87 -21.95 -11.19
N GLU A 431 -5.20 -23.08 -10.58
CA GLU A 431 -4.48 -24.34 -10.79
C GLU A 431 -5.06 -25.09 -11.99
N PHE A 432 -4.19 -25.64 -12.82
CA PHE A 432 -4.55 -26.51 -13.92
C PHE A 432 -3.90 -27.89 -13.75
N ASN A 433 -4.73 -28.92 -13.63
CA ASN A 433 -4.29 -30.31 -13.54
C ASN A 433 -4.56 -31.05 -14.85
N ALA A 434 -3.48 -31.39 -15.56
CA ALA A 434 -3.50 -32.04 -16.86
C ALA A 434 -3.32 -33.57 -16.79
N SER A 435 -3.65 -34.22 -15.66
CA SER A 435 -3.42 -35.66 -15.47
C SER A 435 -4.12 -36.57 -16.49
N LYS A 436 -5.12 -36.05 -17.22
CA LYS A 436 -5.87 -36.76 -18.27
C LYS A 436 -5.40 -36.42 -19.69
N LEU A 437 -4.37 -35.59 -19.83
CA LEU A 437 -3.82 -35.14 -21.10
C LEU A 437 -2.50 -35.83 -21.42
N THR A 438 -2.13 -35.85 -22.70
CA THR A 438 -0.87 -36.40 -23.20
C THR A 438 0.24 -35.34 -23.17
N SER A 439 1.50 -35.73 -22.99
CA SER A 439 2.64 -34.81 -23.14
C SER A 439 2.56 -34.04 -24.45
N GLY A 440 2.81 -32.74 -24.42
CA GLY A 440 2.62 -31.89 -25.59
C GLY A 440 2.52 -30.40 -25.27
N ILE A 441 2.31 -29.60 -26.32
CA ILE A 441 2.11 -28.16 -26.21
C ILE A 441 0.61 -27.88 -26.13
N TYR A 442 0.24 -27.02 -25.19
CA TYR A 442 -1.10 -26.50 -25.03
C TYR A 442 -1.07 -24.98 -25.03
N LEU A 443 -2.20 -24.36 -25.36
CA LEU A 443 -2.40 -22.93 -25.28
C LEU A 443 -3.40 -22.62 -24.19
N TYR A 444 -3.25 -21.47 -23.55
CA TYR A 444 -4.25 -20.95 -22.64
C TYR A 444 -4.50 -19.48 -22.96
N GLN A 445 -5.77 -19.08 -22.87
CA GLN A 445 -6.23 -17.76 -23.28
C GLN A 445 -7.07 -17.14 -22.19
N LEU A 446 -6.73 -15.92 -21.83
CA LEU A 446 -7.54 -15.05 -21.00
C LEU A 446 -8.33 -14.10 -21.90
N GLN A 447 -9.62 -14.00 -21.66
CA GLN A 447 -10.49 -13.00 -22.26
C GLN A 447 -11.21 -12.26 -21.13
N ALA A 448 -11.15 -10.93 -21.17
CA ALA A 448 -11.76 -10.09 -20.16
C ALA A 448 -12.19 -8.77 -20.82
N GLY A 449 -13.50 -8.56 -20.98
CA GLY A 449 -14.02 -7.43 -21.77
C GLY A 449 -13.47 -7.43 -23.20
N GLY A 450 -12.83 -6.32 -23.60
CA GLY A 450 -12.14 -6.19 -24.89
C GLY A 450 -10.72 -6.77 -24.96
N PHE A 451 -10.17 -7.23 -23.83
CA PHE A 451 -8.83 -7.81 -23.77
C PHE A 451 -8.83 -9.30 -24.09
N SER A 452 -7.87 -9.75 -24.90
CA SER A 452 -7.60 -11.17 -25.13
C SER A 452 -6.09 -11.41 -25.26
N GLN A 453 -5.56 -12.33 -24.47
CA GLN A 453 -4.15 -12.74 -24.54
C GLN A 453 -4.03 -14.26 -24.46
N THR A 454 -3.14 -14.82 -25.29
CA THR A 454 -2.87 -16.26 -25.35
C THR A 454 -1.40 -16.52 -25.01
N LYS A 455 -1.14 -17.55 -24.21
CA LYS A 455 0.20 -18.05 -23.92
C LYS A 455 0.29 -19.56 -24.13
N LYS A 456 1.52 -20.03 -24.31
CA LYS A 456 1.87 -21.44 -24.55
C LYS A 456 2.32 -22.08 -23.24
N MET A 457 1.95 -23.33 -23.01
CA MET A 457 2.48 -24.20 -21.94
C MET A 457 2.90 -25.56 -22.49
N ILE A 458 3.84 -26.21 -21.82
CA ILE A 458 4.42 -27.50 -22.23
C ILE A 458 4.16 -28.50 -21.10
N LEU A 459 3.36 -29.54 -21.37
CA LEU A 459 3.16 -30.67 -20.47
C LEU A 459 4.23 -31.71 -20.74
N MET A 460 5.02 -32.05 -19.72
CA MET A 460 5.97 -33.16 -19.76
C MET A 460 5.52 -34.21 -18.78
N ARG A 461 5.01 -35.33 -19.28
CA ARG A 461 4.70 -36.50 -18.48
C ARG A 461 5.79 -37.55 -18.58
#